data_AF-A0A7Y5SG08-F1
#
_entry.id   AF-A0A7Y5SG08-F1
#
_cell.length_a   1.000
_cell.length_b   1.000
_cell.length_c   1.000
_cell.angle_alpha   90.00
_cell.angle_beta   90.00
_cell.angle_gamma   90.00
#
_symmetry.space_group_name_H-M   'P 1'
#
loop_
_entity.id
_entity.type
_entity.pdbx_description
1 polymer ?
#
loop_
_entity_poly.entity_id
_entity_poly.type
_entity_poly.pdbx_seq_one_letter_code
_entity_poly.pdbx_strand_id
1 'polypeptide(L)'
;PGRQVEVQVAIQVNSGRSYIPVGSEFKYHWEITTADGKTTSGPEQTYLFLPPNREWKSVKNSFMEVHFHGDREALAATYLKAGQETYDRLGQLLNTKLTQLPVRVMLFADEKELDPARPGLSSGAFDAAVTTCGAKVTNDIVLVIPVACGSSDRTDTLRHEFGHILTDAAGGGPLGQLPSWLDEGTAVLAQSSPGSGYISAFDAGARASRLLPFAQMNTPSSDAGTVNLFYGQAYAMVKFLVDNGGQAKFAQLFATIRKGTRFDDALKQVYGFDVASFEADFRTAYGVAAPNPTPVPTKPQKAQSTAVPTSRPATNASHGEGKHDSLDREVLIFIGGALLLALLAVFLFLLSALLSANRRAAVRDEQPPSPDWRRPPGE
;
A
#
# COMPACT_ATOMS: atom_id res chain seq x y z
N PRO A 1 37.70 -2.56 -42.73
CA PRO A 1 37.26 -2.83 -41.34
C PRO A 1 37.20 -1.53 -40.54
N GLY A 2 36.03 -1.15 -40.01
CA GLY A 2 35.92 -0.01 -39.10
C GLY A 2 36.75 -0.29 -37.85
N ARG A 3 37.67 0.62 -37.49
CA ARG A 3 38.48 0.50 -36.27
C ARG A 3 37.66 0.74 -34.99
N GLN A 4 36.42 1.19 -35.15
CA GLN A 4 35.48 1.52 -34.08
C GLN A 4 34.07 1.14 -34.54
N VAL A 5 33.30 0.51 -33.66
CA VAL A 5 31.89 0.18 -33.85
C VAL A 5 31.15 0.74 -32.66
N GLU A 6 30.09 1.52 -32.91
CA GLU A 6 29.18 2.01 -31.89
C GLU A 6 27.87 1.22 -32.00
N VAL A 7 27.44 0.62 -30.89
CA VAL A 7 26.21 -0.16 -30.82
C VAL A 7 25.35 0.40 -29.69
N GLN A 8 24.10 0.72 -30.01
CA GLN A 8 23.11 1.14 -29.02
C GLN A 8 21.96 0.14 -29.00
N VAL A 9 21.60 -0.33 -27.80
CA VAL A 9 20.41 -1.15 -27.57
C VAL A 9 19.50 -0.38 -26.63
N ALA A 10 18.28 -0.07 -27.10
CA ALA A 10 17.26 0.57 -26.30
C ALA A 10 16.33 -0.50 -25.71
N ILE A 11 16.23 -0.55 -24.38
CA ILE A 11 15.29 -1.42 -23.66
C ILE A 11 14.14 -0.57 -23.14
N GLN A 12 12.91 -0.96 -23.46
CA GLN A 12 11.71 -0.31 -22.92
C GLN A 12 11.35 -0.94 -21.57
N VAL A 13 11.49 -0.15 -20.51
CA VAL A 13 11.51 -0.66 -19.12
C VAL A 13 10.39 -0.10 -18.23
N ASN A 14 9.51 0.75 -18.77
CA ASN A 14 8.38 1.32 -18.04
C ASN A 14 7.09 1.22 -18.87
N SER A 15 6.70 -0.03 -19.17
CA SER A 15 5.43 -0.35 -19.82
C SER A 15 4.66 -1.34 -18.96
N GLY A 16 3.35 -1.42 -19.15
CA GLY A 16 2.53 -2.41 -18.47
C GLY A 16 2.94 -3.88 -18.69
N ARG A 17 3.80 -4.16 -19.68
CA ARG A 17 4.32 -5.49 -20.02
C ARG A 17 5.80 -5.69 -19.62
N SER A 18 6.47 -4.64 -19.15
CA SER A 18 7.89 -4.63 -18.79
C SER A 18 8.11 -3.45 -17.85
N TYR A 19 8.15 -3.70 -16.55
CA TYR A 19 8.50 -2.74 -15.52
C TYR A 19 9.81 -3.18 -14.87
N ILE A 20 10.80 -2.28 -14.86
CA ILE A 20 12.05 -2.46 -14.13
C ILE A 20 12.08 -1.42 -13.01
N PRO A 21 12.15 -1.86 -11.74
CA PRO A 21 12.25 -0.97 -10.59
C PRO A 21 13.46 -0.03 -10.69
N VAL A 22 13.26 1.26 -10.45
CA VAL A 22 14.37 2.19 -10.19
C VAL A 22 15.17 1.68 -8.99
N GLY A 23 16.49 1.61 -9.12
CA GLY A 23 17.39 0.97 -8.16
C GLY A 23 17.77 -0.47 -8.54
N SER A 24 17.25 -1.01 -9.65
CA SER A 24 17.68 -2.32 -10.16
C SER A 24 19.14 -2.27 -10.64
N GLU A 25 19.90 -3.30 -10.30
CA GLU A 25 21.27 -3.48 -10.77
C GLU A 25 21.32 -4.48 -11.92
N PHE A 26 21.89 -4.05 -13.04
CA PHE A 26 22.12 -4.88 -14.21
C PHE A 26 23.57 -5.29 -14.30
N LYS A 27 23.79 -6.57 -14.60
CA LYS A 27 25.08 -7.08 -15.04
C LYS A 27 25.00 -7.38 -16.53
N TYR A 28 25.93 -6.84 -17.29
CA TYR A 28 25.98 -7.03 -18.73
C TYR A 28 27.42 -7.16 -19.22
N HIS A 29 27.62 -7.83 -20.34
CA HIS A 29 28.88 -7.84 -21.06
C HIS A 29 28.57 -7.80 -22.56
N TRP A 30 29.56 -7.43 -23.37
CA TRP A 30 29.43 -7.43 -24.82
C TRP A 30 29.99 -8.72 -25.38
N GLU A 31 29.27 -9.38 -26.29
CA GLU A 31 29.81 -10.46 -27.11
C GLU A 31 29.87 -10.02 -28.56
N ILE A 32 31.05 -10.16 -29.18
CA ILE A 32 31.29 -9.79 -30.56
C ILE A 32 31.65 -11.05 -31.33
N THR A 33 30.85 -11.39 -32.33
CA THR A 33 31.13 -12.50 -33.26
C THR A 33 31.55 -11.93 -34.61
N THR A 34 32.75 -12.29 -35.06
CA THR A 34 33.29 -11.87 -36.37
C THR A 34 32.78 -12.76 -37.51
N ALA A 35 32.95 -12.31 -38.76
CA ALA A 35 32.42 -13.00 -39.95
C ALA A 35 33.02 -14.40 -40.18
N ASP A 36 34.18 -14.69 -39.59
CA ASP A 36 34.82 -16.01 -39.56
C ASP A 36 34.28 -16.92 -38.44
N GLY A 37 33.24 -16.47 -37.71
CA GLY A 37 32.58 -17.21 -36.64
C GLY A 37 33.29 -17.14 -35.28
N LYS A 38 34.37 -16.36 -35.14
CA LYS A 38 35.06 -16.21 -33.86
C LYS A 38 34.32 -15.24 -32.93
N THR A 39 33.97 -15.70 -31.74
CA THR A 39 33.35 -14.87 -30.70
C THR A 39 34.38 -14.40 -29.68
N THR A 40 34.28 -13.17 -29.22
CA THR A 40 35.04 -12.62 -28.09
C THR A 40 34.10 -11.86 -27.17
N SER A 41 34.20 -12.10 -25.87
CA SER A 41 33.39 -11.44 -24.85
C SER A 41 34.22 -10.37 -24.14
N GLY A 42 33.62 -9.21 -23.90
CA GLY A 42 34.18 -8.14 -23.09
C GLY A 42 34.05 -8.42 -21.59
N PRO A 43 34.63 -7.56 -20.74
CA PRO A 43 34.47 -7.67 -19.30
C PRO A 43 33.00 -7.46 -18.88
N GLU A 44 32.58 -8.11 -17.79
CA GLU A 44 31.30 -7.81 -17.14
C GLU A 44 31.32 -6.36 -16.63
N GLN A 45 30.20 -5.68 -16.83
CA GLN A 45 29.93 -4.32 -16.40
C GLN A 45 28.66 -4.34 -15.54
N THR A 46 28.61 -3.42 -14.59
CA THR A 46 27.45 -3.23 -13.71
C THR A 46 26.83 -1.87 -13.99
N TYR A 47 25.50 -1.82 -14.09
CA TYR A 47 24.74 -0.60 -14.30
C TYR A 47 23.59 -0.52 -13.29
N LEU A 48 23.58 0.54 -12.50
CA LEU A 48 22.48 0.84 -11.58
C LEU A 48 21.44 1.70 -12.30
N PHE A 49 20.21 1.23 -12.36
CA PHE A 49 19.13 1.92 -13.04
C PHE A 49 18.60 3.08 -12.22
N LEU A 50 18.96 4.29 -12.63
CA LEU A 50 18.60 5.53 -11.96
C LEU A 50 17.96 6.51 -12.95
N PRO A 51 17.03 7.37 -12.51
CA PRO A 51 16.46 8.42 -13.33
C PRO A 51 17.56 9.33 -13.90
N PRO A 52 17.51 9.66 -15.21
CA PRO A 52 18.53 10.45 -15.86
C PRO A 52 18.50 11.93 -15.44
N ASN A 53 19.46 12.70 -15.94
CA ASN A 53 19.59 14.16 -15.76
C ASN A 53 19.77 14.61 -14.30
N ARG A 54 20.34 13.73 -13.46
CA ARG A 54 20.61 13.98 -12.04
C ARG A 54 21.92 13.32 -11.65
N GLU A 55 22.66 13.98 -10.77
CA GLU A 55 23.79 13.37 -10.08
C GLU A 55 23.29 12.69 -8.81
N TRP A 56 23.11 11.36 -8.89
CA TRP A 56 22.75 10.56 -7.74
C TRP A 56 23.98 10.27 -6.88
N LYS A 57 23.80 10.39 -5.57
CA LYS A 57 24.75 10.07 -4.51
C LYS A 57 24.09 9.07 -3.55
N SER A 58 24.88 8.42 -2.71
CA SER A 58 24.33 7.53 -1.70
C SER A 58 25.02 7.65 -0.35
N VAL A 59 24.26 7.39 0.72
CA VAL A 59 24.77 7.04 2.04
C VAL A 59 24.41 5.58 2.31
N LYS A 60 25.27 4.84 3.01
CA LYS A 60 25.07 3.39 3.21
C LYS A 60 25.58 2.89 4.55
N ASN A 61 25.00 1.80 5.01
CA ASN A 61 25.50 0.97 6.10
C ASN A 61 25.78 -0.46 5.58
N SER A 62 25.81 -1.47 6.46
CA SER A 62 26.12 -2.85 6.10
C SER A 62 25.04 -3.56 5.27
N PHE A 63 23.81 -3.06 5.24
CA PHE A 63 22.68 -3.74 4.59
C PHE A 63 21.80 -2.84 3.73
N MET A 64 21.86 -1.52 3.91
CA MET A 64 21.00 -0.55 3.25
C MET A 64 21.82 0.55 2.59
N GLU A 65 21.36 0.99 1.41
CA GLU A 65 21.90 2.12 0.67
C GLU A 65 20.76 3.08 0.33
N VAL A 66 20.87 4.34 0.76
CA VAL A 66 19.90 5.39 0.45
C VAL A 66 20.47 6.28 -0.65
N HIS A 67 19.87 6.20 -1.83
CA HIS A 67 20.19 7.00 -3.00
C HIS A 67 19.39 8.31 -2.99
N PHE A 68 20.07 9.43 -3.21
CA PHE A 68 19.50 10.77 -3.24
C PHE A 68 20.20 11.63 -4.31
N HIS A 69 19.65 12.80 -4.61
CA HIS A 69 20.31 13.80 -5.45
C HIS A 69 20.16 15.20 -4.85
N GLY A 70 20.96 16.14 -5.34
CA GLY A 70 21.04 17.50 -4.79
C GLY A 70 21.70 17.56 -3.41
N ASP A 71 21.40 18.61 -2.65
CA ASP A 71 21.95 18.84 -1.31
C ASP A 71 21.07 18.20 -0.22
N ARG A 72 21.09 16.87 -0.13
CA ARG A 72 20.22 16.08 0.76
C ARG A 72 20.94 15.00 1.55
N GLU A 73 22.25 15.07 1.67
CA GLU A 73 23.04 14.03 2.34
C GLU A 73 22.62 13.83 3.80
N ALA A 74 22.42 14.91 4.56
CA ALA A 74 21.95 14.85 5.95
C ALA A 74 20.54 14.25 6.06
N LEU A 75 19.66 14.53 5.09
CA LEU A 75 18.33 13.95 5.02
C LEU A 75 18.42 12.44 4.71
N ALA A 76 19.22 12.05 3.71
CA ALA A 76 19.45 10.65 3.38
C ALA A 76 20.04 9.87 4.56
N ALA A 77 20.95 10.47 5.33
CA ALA A 77 21.50 9.86 6.54
C ALA A 77 20.42 9.65 7.63
N THR A 78 19.42 10.54 7.70
CA THR A 78 18.26 10.38 8.60
C THR A 78 17.40 9.17 8.18
N TYR A 79 17.18 8.96 6.87
CA TYR A 79 16.50 7.77 6.34
C TYR A 79 17.30 6.49 6.59
N LEU A 80 18.62 6.53 6.40
CA LEU A 80 19.49 5.39 6.68
C LEU A 80 19.44 4.98 8.16
N LYS A 81 19.43 5.97 9.07
CA LYS A 81 19.26 5.74 10.51
C LYS A 81 17.88 5.16 10.85
N ALA A 82 16.81 5.68 10.25
CA ALA A 82 15.46 5.12 10.42
C ALA A 82 15.38 3.67 9.96
N GLY A 83 15.99 3.34 8.81
CA GLY A 83 16.11 1.96 8.33
C GLY A 83 16.87 1.06 9.30
N GLN A 84 18.00 1.53 9.85
CA GLN A 84 18.76 0.80 10.88
C GLN A 84 17.90 0.50 12.12
N GLU A 85 17.25 1.50 12.70
CA GLU A 85 16.40 1.34 13.88
C GLU A 85 15.22 0.39 13.64
N THR A 86 14.62 0.44 12.44
CA THR A 86 13.57 -0.49 12.05
C THR A 86 14.10 -1.91 11.90
N TYR A 87 15.29 -2.11 11.32
CA TYR A 87 15.88 -3.43 11.18
C TYR A 87 16.21 -4.04 12.56
N ASP A 88 16.83 -3.27 13.44
CA ASP A 88 17.22 -3.73 14.76
C ASP A 88 15.99 -4.16 15.57
N ARG A 89 14.92 -3.36 15.55
CA ARG A 89 13.70 -3.64 16.30
C ARG A 89 12.84 -4.74 15.66
N LEU A 90 12.50 -4.58 14.39
CA LEU A 90 11.54 -5.47 13.72
C LEU A 90 12.19 -6.77 13.27
N GLY A 91 13.46 -6.74 12.84
CA GLY A 91 14.25 -7.93 12.56
C GLY A 91 14.40 -8.82 13.79
N GLN A 92 14.63 -8.22 14.96
CA GLN A 92 14.60 -8.94 16.25
C GLN A 92 13.21 -9.49 16.55
N LEU A 93 12.15 -8.67 16.45
CA LEU A 93 10.77 -9.09 16.74
C LEU A 93 10.36 -10.32 15.90
N LEU A 94 10.70 -10.32 14.62
CA LEU A 94 10.38 -11.39 13.68
C LEU A 94 11.39 -12.55 13.71
N ASN A 95 12.52 -12.39 14.41
CA ASN A 95 13.67 -13.29 14.37
C ASN A 95 14.09 -13.63 12.93
N THR A 96 14.22 -12.60 12.09
CA THR A 96 14.48 -12.73 10.66
C THR A 96 15.72 -11.96 10.22
N LYS A 97 16.25 -12.33 9.06
CA LYS A 97 17.35 -11.63 8.38
C LYS A 97 16.92 -11.29 6.96
N LEU A 98 17.48 -10.21 6.43
CA LEU A 98 17.30 -9.86 5.02
C LEU A 98 17.80 -10.99 4.11
N THR A 99 17.01 -11.29 3.09
CA THR A 99 17.31 -12.33 2.09
C THR A 99 18.02 -11.78 0.86
N GLN A 100 17.94 -10.46 0.64
CA GLN A 100 18.56 -9.74 -0.47
C GLN A 100 19.24 -8.48 0.07
N LEU A 101 20.46 -8.24 -0.40
CA LEU A 101 21.29 -7.10 0.03
C LEU A 101 22.00 -6.48 -1.19
N PRO A 102 22.20 -5.15 -1.18
CA PRO A 102 21.68 -4.20 -0.21
C PRO A 102 20.18 -3.91 -0.45
N VAL A 103 19.47 -3.50 0.59
CA VAL A 103 18.17 -2.83 0.44
C VAL A 103 18.44 -1.41 -0.06
N ARG A 104 18.02 -1.10 -1.28
CA ARG A 104 18.17 0.20 -1.92
C ARG A 104 16.92 1.04 -1.69
N VAL A 105 17.13 2.20 -1.09
CA VAL A 105 16.09 3.20 -0.86
C VAL A 105 16.31 4.35 -1.83
N MET A 106 15.33 4.61 -2.68
CA MET A 106 15.34 5.71 -3.64
C MET A 106 14.60 6.90 -3.05
N LEU A 107 15.34 7.90 -2.58
CA LEU A 107 14.80 9.12 -1.97
C LEU A 107 14.59 10.21 -3.04
N PHE A 108 13.37 10.27 -3.56
CA PHE A 108 12.93 11.27 -4.52
C PHE A 108 12.63 12.62 -3.84
N ALA A 109 12.63 13.71 -4.62
CA ALA A 109 12.29 15.04 -4.08
C ALA A 109 10.85 15.18 -3.62
N ASP A 110 9.95 14.68 -4.45
CA ASP A 110 8.52 14.93 -4.37
C ASP A 110 7.80 13.90 -5.25
N GLU A 111 6.48 13.99 -5.22
CA GLU A 111 5.60 13.12 -5.99
C GLU A 111 5.84 13.20 -7.49
N LYS A 112 6.23 14.37 -8.03
CA LYS A 112 6.49 14.55 -9.46
C LYS A 112 7.70 13.75 -9.91
N GLU A 113 8.69 13.55 -9.04
CA GLU A 113 9.84 12.70 -9.32
C GLU A 113 9.57 11.21 -9.09
N LEU A 114 8.75 10.88 -8.08
CA LEU A 114 8.43 9.49 -7.72
C LEU A 114 7.46 8.84 -8.72
N ASP A 115 6.45 9.57 -9.18
CA ASP A 115 5.37 9.02 -10.01
C ASP A 115 5.86 8.26 -11.26
N PRO A 116 6.80 8.78 -12.07
CA PRO A 116 7.31 8.05 -13.23
C PRO A 116 8.12 6.79 -12.88
N ALA A 117 8.57 6.64 -11.63
CA ALA A 117 9.32 5.47 -11.17
C ALA A 117 8.41 4.33 -10.68
N ARG A 118 7.11 4.59 -10.50
CA ARG A 118 6.14 3.57 -10.08
C ARG A 118 5.75 2.64 -11.24
N PRO A 119 5.31 1.40 -10.95
CA PRO A 119 4.79 0.50 -11.98
C PRO A 119 3.51 1.05 -12.63
N GLY A 120 3.54 1.30 -13.94
CA GLY A 120 2.48 1.96 -14.72
C GLY A 120 1.14 1.22 -14.90
N LEU A 121 0.81 0.21 -14.08
CA LEU A 121 -0.46 -0.54 -14.16
C LEU A 121 -1.07 -0.99 -12.83
N SER A 122 -0.51 -0.65 -11.66
CA SER A 122 -0.98 -1.24 -10.39
C SER A 122 -1.20 -0.22 -9.27
N SER A 123 -2.33 0.47 -9.34
CA SER A 123 -3.04 0.99 -8.16
C SER A 123 -4.54 0.67 -8.20
N GLY A 124 -4.97 -0.26 -9.07
CA GLY A 124 -6.36 -0.72 -9.13
C GLY A 124 -6.82 -1.58 -7.93
N ALA A 125 -5.98 -1.80 -6.91
CA ALA A 125 -6.34 -2.54 -5.71
C ALA A 125 -5.63 -2.06 -4.43
N PHE A 126 -4.72 -1.09 -4.50
CA PHE A 126 -4.09 -0.49 -3.34
C PHE A 126 -4.26 1.02 -3.43
N ASP A 127 -4.80 1.53 -2.34
CA ASP A 127 -5.47 2.81 -2.23
C ASP A 127 -4.63 3.96 -2.76
N ALA A 128 -5.21 4.78 -3.64
CA ALA A 128 -4.68 6.08 -4.01
C ALA A 128 -4.46 6.98 -2.76
N ALA A 129 -5.01 6.61 -1.60
CA ALA A 129 -4.76 7.26 -0.32
C ALA A 129 -3.56 6.71 0.48
N VAL A 130 -2.96 5.56 0.12
CA VAL A 130 -1.83 4.94 0.84
C VAL A 130 -0.51 5.04 0.05
N THR A 131 -0.53 4.89 -1.27
CA THR A 131 0.68 4.96 -2.11
C THR A 131 1.01 6.37 -2.62
N THR A 132 0.97 7.39 -1.77
CA THR A 132 1.39 8.76 -2.19
C THR A 132 2.83 9.09 -1.77
N CYS A 133 3.40 8.37 -0.82
CA CYS A 133 4.67 8.80 -0.22
C CYS A 133 5.80 7.79 -0.32
N GLY A 134 5.47 6.55 -0.67
CA GLY A 134 6.45 5.49 -0.90
C GLY A 134 5.81 4.21 -1.41
N ALA A 135 6.66 3.25 -1.74
CA ALA A 135 6.28 1.90 -2.11
C ALA A 135 7.50 0.96 -1.99
N LYS A 136 7.31 -0.20 -1.36
CA LYS A 136 8.11 -1.39 -1.61
C LYS A 136 7.83 -1.88 -3.02
N VAL A 137 8.88 -2.03 -3.82
CA VAL A 137 8.76 -2.49 -5.21
C VAL A 137 9.25 -3.93 -5.39
N THR A 138 10.31 -4.28 -4.65
CA THR A 138 10.87 -5.63 -4.57
C THR A 138 11.29 -5.90 -3.13
N ASN A 139 11.87 -7.07 -2.85
CA ASN A 139 12.39 -7.42 -1.52
C ASN A 139 13.73 -6.74 -1.18
N ASP A 140 14.19 -5.83 -2.03
CA ASP A 140 15.41 -5.06 -1.87
C ASP A 140 15.31 -3.63 -2.40
N ILE A 141 14.14 -3.16 -2.85
CA ILE A 141 13.95 -1.80 -3.40
C ILE A 141 12.73 -1.14 -2.78
N VAL A 142 12.96 0.04 -2.22
CA VAL A 142 11.93 0.94 -1.66
C VAL A 142 12.04 2.30 -2.33
N LEU A 143 10.94 2.84 -2.83
CA LEU A 143 10.85 4.21 -3.34
C LEU A 143 10.16 5.08 -2.28
N VAL A 144 10.68 6.28 -2.00
CA VAL A 144 10.11 7.19 -0.99
C VAL A 144 10.30 8.66 -1.35
N ILE A 145 9.44 9.52 -0.80
CA ILE A 145 9.59 10.98 -0.78
C ILE A 145 9.64 11.50 0.67
N PRO A 146 10.31 12.64 0.94
CA PRO A 146 10.60 13.12 2.29
C PRO A 146 9.47 13.91 2.96
N VAL A 147 8.24 13.38 2.89
CA VAL A 147 7.04 13.98 3.45
C VAL A 147 6.42 13.10 4.53
N ALA A 148 5.78 13.73 5.50
CA ALA A 148 5.07 13.06 6.58
C ALA A 148 3.68 12.62 6.10
N CYS A 149 3.44 11.31 6.04
CA CYS A 149 2.21 10.73 5.49
C CYS A 149 1.61 9.77 6.50
N GLY A 150 0.41 10.09 6.98
CA GLY A 150 -0.27 9.32 8.02
C GLY A 150 0.31 9.49 9.44
N SER A 151 1.57 9.92 9.58
CA SER A 151 2.23 10.21 10.86
C SER A 151 2.97 11.56 10.86
N SER A 152 3.55 11.95 12.00
CA SER A 152 4.36 13.17 12.12
C SER A 152 5.82 12.99 11.71
N ASP A 153 6.33 11.75 11.66
CA ASP A 153 7.71 11.46 11.26
C ASP A 153 7.76 11.13 9.76
N ARG A 154 8.43 11.99 8.98
CA ARG A 154 8.60 11.78 7.52
C ARG A 154 9.30 10.47 7.15
N THR A 155 10.05 9.87 8.08
CA THR A 155 10.73 8.60 7.85
C THR A 155 9.81 7.39 7.99
N ASP A 156 8.61 7.55 8.57
CA ASP A 156 7.70 6.43 8.82
C ASP A 156 7.27 5.69 7.55
N THR A 157 7.19 6.39 6.42
CA THR A 157 6.95 5.73 5.13
C THR A 157 8.05 4.70 4.82
N LEU A 158 9.34 5.06 4.98
CA LEU A 158 10.42 4.08 4.81
C LEU A 158 10.28 2.93 5.81
N ARG A 159 9.95 3.23 7.07
CA ARG A 159 9.80 2.19 8.10
C ARG A 159 8.69 1.21 7.77
N HIS A 160 7.57 1.71 7.26
CA HIS A 160 6.42 0.95 6.82
C HIS A 160 6.79 0.02 5.65
N GLU A 161 7.31 0.60 4.56
CA GLU A 161 7.71 -0.17 3.36
C GLU A 161 8.82 -1.19 3.65
N PHE A 162 9.77 -0.83 4.52
CA PHE A 162 10.80 -1.75 4.96
C PHE A 162 10.26 -2.84 5.89
N GLY A 163 9.18 -2.55 6.63
CA GLY A 163 8.39 -3.53 7.35
C GLY A 163 7.91 -4.65 6.45
N HIS A 164 7.35 -4.32 5.27
CA HIS A 164 6.91 -5.31 4.28
C HIS A 164 8.05 -6.17 3.69
N ILE A 165 9.28 -5.66 3.65
CA ILE A 165 10.45 -6.47 3.24
C ILE A 165 10.78 -7.50 4.34
N LEU A 166 10.72 -7.09 5.60
CA LEU A 166 11.05 -7.94 6.74
C LEU A 166 9.97 -9.00 7.01
N THR A 167 8.69 -8.65 6.86
CA THR A 167 7.57 -9.59 6.96
C THR A 167 7.63 -10.64 5.87
N ASP A 168 7.95 -10.27 4.62
CA ASP A 168 8.17 -11.22 3.53
C ASP A 168 9.38 -12.11 3.79
N ALA A 169 10.48 -11.56 4.31
CA ALA A 169 11.64 -12.35 4.69
C ALA A 169 11.31 -13.36 5.80
N ALA A 170 10.45 -13.00 6.75
CA ALA A 170 10.05 -13.84 7.89
C ALA A 170 8.98 -14.89 7.54
N GLY A 171 7.98 -14.50 6.75
CA GLY A 171 6.73 -15.24 6.56
C GLY A 171 6.38 -15.60 5.12
N GLY A 172 7.02 -14.99 4.12
CA GLY A 172 6.80 -15.31 2.71
C GLY A 172 7.15 -16.77 2.42
N GLY A 173 6.20 -17.52 1.86
CA GLY A 173 6.32 -18.97 1.69
C GLY A 173 5.51 -19.55 0.51
N PRO A 174 5.52 -20.88 0.34
CA PRO A 174 4.97 -21.56 -0.84
C PRO A 174 3.46 -21.38 -1.06
N LEU A 175 2.70 -21.08 -0.01
CA LEU A 175 1.25 -20.92 -0.06
C LEU A 175 0.79 -19.50 -0.44
N GLY A 176 1.71 -18.58 -0.71
CA GLY A 176 1.41 -17.21 -1.08
C GLY A 176 1.74 -16.19 0.02
N GLN A 177 1.13 -15.01 -0.10
CA GLN A 177 1.36 -13.87 0.77
C GLN A 177 0.66 -14.01 2.13
N LEU A 178 1.17 -13.26 3.12
CA LEU A 178 0.54 -13.12 4.43
C LEU A 178 -0.88 -12.56 4.30
N PRO A 179 -1.79 -12.83 5.25
CA PRO A 179 -3.07 -12.13 5.28
C PRO A 179 -2.81 -10.63 5.47
N SER A 180 -3.55 -9.80 4.75
CA SER A 180 -3.25 -8.36 4.64
C SER A 180 -3.19 -7.66 6.00
N TRP A 181 -4.09 -7.98 6.94
CA TRP A 181 -4.04 -7.40 8.29
C TRP A 181 -2.73 -7.70 9.05
N LEU A 182 -2.11 -8.85 8.82
CA LEU A 182 -0.88 -9.24 9.51
C LEU A 182 0.32 -8.50 8.92
N ASP A 183 0.37 -8.39 7.60
CA ASP A 183 1.44 -7.67 6.90
C ASP A 183 1.35 -6.17 7.19
N GLU A 184 0.20 -5.55 6.91
CA GLU A 184 -0.06 -4.13 7.12
C GLU A 184 0.03 -3.73 8.59
N GLY A 185 -0.54 -4.54 9.50
CA GLY A 185 -0.44 -4.29 10.94
C GLY A 185 1.00 -4.32 11.44
N THR A 186 1.84 -5.20 10.88
CA THR A 186 3.27 -5.29 11.23
C THR A 186 4.06 -4.15 10.59
N ALA A 187 3.71 -3.72 9.38
CA ALA A 187 4.29 -2.53 8.73
C ALA A 187 3.96 -1.24 9.51
N VAL A 188 2.73 -1.07 9.98
CA VAL A 188 2.36 0.03 10.89
C VAL A 188 3.08 -0.09 12.22
N LEU A 189 3.26 -1.30 12.76
CA LEU A 189 4.08 -1.53 13.97
C LEU A 189 5.56 -1.15 13.75
N ALA A 190 6.07 -1.19 12.52
CA ALA A 190 7.44 -0.83 12.15
C ALA A 190 7.69 0.70 12.19
N GLN A 191 6.64 1.50 12.07
CA GLN A 191 6.69 2.96 12.20
C GLN A 191 7.11 3.40 13.61
N SER A 192 7.55 4.64 13.73
CA SER A 192 7.80 5.31 15.03
C SER A 192 6.49 5.55 15.80
N SER A 193 5.40 5.76 15.08
CA SER A 193 4.04 5.82 15.62
C SER A 193 3.04 5.29 14.59
N PRO A 194 1.91 4.69 15.01
CA PRO A 194 0.92 4.14 14.08
C PRO A 194 0.17 5.19 13.27
N GLY A 195 0.31 6.49 13.56
CA GLY A 195 -0.45 7.55 12.90
C GLY A 195 -1.79 7.84 13.57
N SER A 196 -2.12 9.13 13.74
CA SER A 196 -3.31 9.56 14.50
C SER A 196 -4.63 9.20 13.81
N GLY A 197 -4.64 9.17 12.47
CA GLY A 197 -5.79 8.77 11.67
C GLY A 197 -6.20 7.32 11.90
N TYR A 198 -5.23 6.40 12.00
CA TYR A 198 -5.50 4.97 12.21
C TYR A 198 -6.02 4.71 13.63
N ILE A 199 -5.38 5.29 14.64
CA ILE A 199 -5.80 5.14 16.03
C ILE A 199 -7.20 5.72 16.25
N SER A 200 -7.46 6.93 15.77
CA SER A 200 -8.78 7.56 15.93
C SER A 200 -9.89 6.77 15.21
N ALA A 201 -9.62 6.20 14.04
CA ALA A 201 -10.57 5.36 13.32
C ALA A 201 -10.84 4.04 14.04
N PHE A 202 -9.80 3.36 14.55
CA PHE A 202 -9.95 2.16 15.37
C PHE A 202 -10.78 2.44 16.63
N ASP A 203 -10.44 3.48 17.38
CA ASP A 203 -11.13 3.86 18.60
C ASP A 203 -12.62 4.20 18.35
N ALA A 204 -12.91 4.89 17.24
CA ALA A 204 -14.27 5.20 16.83
C ALA A 204 -15.04 3.91 16.45
N GLY A 205 -14.42 3.01 15.69
CA GLY A 205 -14.98 1.71 15.33
C GLY A 205 -15.26 0.83 16.55
N ALA A 206 -14.31 0.79 17.50
CA ALA A 206 -14.43 0.06 18.76
C ALA A 206 -15.60 0.59 19.61
N ARG A 207 -15.67 1.90 19.85
CA ARG A 207 -16.77 2.53 20.60
C ARG A 207 -18.14 2.29 19.94
N ALA A 208 -18.19 2.30 18.62
CA ALA A 208 -19.43 2.09 17.86
C ALA A 208 -19.78 0.60 17.67
N SER A 209 -18.95 -0.35 18.14
CA SER A 209 -19.08 -1.79 17.85
C SER A 209 -19.15 -2.09 16.33
N ARG A 210 -18.36 -1.35 15.54
CA ARG A 210 -18.26 -1.41 14.07
C ARG A 210 -16.88 -1.82 13.58
N LEU A 211 -16.11 -2.56 14.39
CA LEU A 211 -14.87 -3.17 13.94
C LEU A 211 -15.13 -4.11 12.76
N LEU A 212 -14.16 -4.20 11.85
CA LEU A 212 -14.20 -5.11 10.71
C LEU A 212 -14.15 -6.56 11.23
N PRO A 213 -14.95 -7.49 10.70
CA PRO A 213 -14.84 -8.90 11.07
C PRO A 213 -13.46 -9.44 10.73
N PHE A 214 -12.80 -10.16 11.65
CA PHE A 214 -11.41 -10.61 11.45
C PHE A 214 -11.26 -11.50 10.21
N ALA A 215 -12.27 -12.33 9.94
CA ALA A 215 -12.31 -13.21 8.77
C ALA A 215 -12.31 -12.44 7.42
N GLN A 216 -12.69 -11.17 7.42
CA GLN A 216 -12.75 -10.32 6.22
C GLN A 216 -11.48 -9.49 6.00
N MET A 217 -10.58 -9.43 6.97
CA MET A 217 -9.38 -8.59 6.90
C MET A 217 -8.17 -9.28 6.21
N ASN A 218 -8.39 -10.44 5.58
CA ASN A 218 -7.35 -11.12 4.81
C ASN A 218 -6.97 -10.35 3.53
N THR A 219 -7.86 -9.49 3.05
CA THR A 219 -7.65 -8.53 1.97
C THR A 219 -7.88 -7.12 2.51
N PRO A 220 -7.18 -6.08 2.00
CA PRO A 220 -7.43 -4.71 2.41
C PRO A 220 -8.85 -4.28 2.02
N SER A 221 -9.39 -3.29 2.72
CA SER A 221 -10.66 -2.68 2.31
C SER A 221 -10.46 -1.84 1.04
N SER A 222 -11.34 -2.02 0.05
CA SER A 222 -11.40 -1.16 -1.14
C SER A 222 -12.29 0.07 -0.94
N ASP A 223 -12.92 0.19 0.23
CA ASP A 223 -13.77 1.33 0.57
C ASP A 223 -12.96 2.39 1.34
N ALA A 224 -12.80 3.56 0.73
CA ALA A 224 -12.10 4.71 1.30
C ALA A 224 -12.62 5.09 2.71
N GLY A 225 -13.90 4.83 3.01
CA GLY A 225 -14.47 5.11 4.34
C GLY A 225 -13.98 4.18 5.45
N THR A 226 -13.40 3.02 5.11
CA THR A 226 -12.97 1.99 6.06
C THR A 226 -11.48 1.70 6.04
N VAL A 227 -10.71 2.34 5.15
CA VAL A 227 -9.25 2.17 5.04
C VAL A 227 -8.54 2.49 6.35
N ASN A 228 -8.75 3.67 6.94
CA ASN A 228 -8.11 4.03 8.21
C ASN A 228 -8.51 3.07 9.35
N LEU A 229 -9.75 2.57 9.34
CA LEU A 229 -10.20 1.56 10.29
C LEU A 229 -9.47 0.23 10.07
N PHE A 230 -9.27 -0.20 8.83
CA PHE A 230 -8.51 -1.40 8.50
C PHE A 230 -7.08 -1.32 9.06
N TYR A 231 -6.33 -0.25 8.76
CA TYR A 231 -4.96 -0.09 9.25
C TYR A 231 -4.90 0.02 10.78
N GLY A 232 -5.80 0.80 11.39
CA GLY A 232 -5.86 0.95 12.85
C GLY A 232 -6.18 -0.37 13.56
N GLN A 233 -7.12 -1.14 13.02
CA GLN A 233 -7.49 -2.44 13.56
C GLN A 233 -6.41 -3.49 13.31
N ALA A 234 -5.78 -3.52 12.13
CA ALA A 234 -4.66 -4.40 11.81
C ALA A 234 -3.48 -4.18 12.77
N TYR A 235 -3.11 -2.91 13.01
CA TYR A 235 -2.11 -2.55 14.02
C TYR A 235 -2.49 -3.05 15.42
N ALA A 236 -3.73 -2.82 15.85
CA ALA A 236 -4.20 -3.28 17.17
C ALA A 236 -4.17 -4.81 17.29
N MET A 237 -4.58 -5.53 16.24
CA MET A 237 -4.54 -7.00 16.18
C MET A 237 -3.11 -7.53 16.31
N VAL A 238 -2.16 -6.98 15.54
CA VAL A 238 -0.76 -7.36 15.62
C VAL A 238 -0.18 -7.04 17.00
N LYS A 239 -0.47 -5.85 17.54
CA LYS A 239 -0.06 -5.46 18.89
C LYS A 239 -0.61 -6.42 19.94
N PHE A 240 -1.87 -6.84 19.84
CA PHE A 240 -2.45 -7.84 20.74
C PHE A 240 -1.68 -9.16 20.70
N LEU A 241 -1.31 -9.65 19.51
CA LEU A 241 -0.53 -10.90 19.40
C LEU A 241 0.86 -10.75 20.03
N VAL A 242 1.54 -9.62 19.79
CA VAL A 242 2.85 -9.33 20.39
C VAL A 242 2.76 -9.21 21.90
N ASP A 243 1.75 -8.52 22.43
CA ASP A 243 1.58 -8.31 23.88
C ASP A 243 1.25 -9.62 24.61
N ASN A 244 0.44 -10.52 24.01
CA ASN A 244 0.02 -11.78 24.62
C ASN A 244 1.00 -12.94 24.40
N GLY A 245 1.75 -12.93 23.29
CA GLY A 245 2.66 -14.01 22.91
C GLY A 245 4.15 -13.67 23.06
N GLY A 246 4.48 -12.39 23.22
CA GLY A 246 5.83 -11.89 23.15
C GLY A 246 6.49 -12.12 21.80
N GLN A 247 7.77 -11.72 21.72
CA GLN A 247 8.60 -11.91 20.53
C GLN A 247 8.65 -13.37 20.07
N ALA A 248 8.77 -14.32 20.99
CA ALA A 248 8.96 -15.73 20.65
C ALA A 248 7.79 -16.32 19.86
N LYS A 249 6.54 -16.14 20.33
CA LYS A 249 5.36 -16.63 19.60
C LYS A 249 5.11 -15.84 18.32
N PHE A 250 5.36 -14.53 18.33
CA PHE A 250 5.16 -13.73 17.12
C PHE A 250 6.11 -14.14 16.00
N ALA A 251 7.41 -14.32 16.29
CA ALA A 251 8.35 -14.88 15.32
C ALA A 251 7.98 -16.30 14.88
N GLN A 252 7.51 -17.14 15.81
CA GLN A 252 7.08 -18.51 15.49
C GLN A 252 5.87 -18.53 14.55
N LEU A 253 4.95 -17.58 14.65
CA LEU A 253 3.81 -17.45 13.73
C LEU A 253 4.27 -17.27 12.29
N PHE A 254 5.15 -16.30 12.03
CA PHE A 254 5.73 -16.06 10.70
C PHE A 254 6.50 -17.28 10.19
N ALA A 255 7.36 -17.87 11.02
CA ALA A 255 8.12 -19.06 10.64
C ALA A 255 7.22 -20.27 10.33
N THR A 256 6.08 -20.41 10.98
CA THR A 256 5.09 -21.46 10.74
C THR A 256 4.36 -21.26 9.41
N ILE A 257 3.99 -20.01 9.10
CA ILE A 257 3.40 -19.64 7.81
C ILE A 257 4.39 -19.88 6.67
N ARG A 258 5.66 -19.45 6.84
CA ARG A 258 6.74 -19.66 5.87
C ARG A 258 6.92 -21.12 5.45
N LYS A 259 6.65 -22.07 6.36
CA LYS A 259 6.72 -23.52 6.09
C LYS A 259 5.54 -24.06 5.27
N GLY A 260 4.60 -23.21 4.87
CA GLY A 260 3.41 -23.59 4.12
C GLY A 260 2.23 -23.96 5.01
N THR A 261 2.13 -23.38 6.21
CA THR A 261 0.92 -23.49 7.03
C THR A 261 0.01 -22.31 6.74
N ARG A 262 -1.29 -22.54 6.55
CA ARG A 262 -2.24 -21.43 6.41
C ARG A 262 -2.31 -20.63 7.72
N PHE A 263 -2.56 -19.32 7.63
CA PHE A 263 -2.47 -18.45 8.81
C PHE A 263 -3.45 -18.84 9.93
N ASP A 264 -4.66 -19.28 9.56
CA ASP A 264 -5.71 -19.72 10.47
C ASP A 264 -5.27 -20.94 11.29
N ASP A 265 -4.57 -21.87 10.67
CA ASP A 265 -3.99 -23.03 11.35
C ASP A 265 -2.70 -22.68 12.11
N ALA A 266 -1.91 -21.72 11.60
CA ALA A 266 -0.72 -21.23 12.29
C ALA A 266 -1.08 -20.51 13.60
N LEU A 267 -2.19 -19.75 13.65
CA LEU A 267 -2.71 -19.16 14.89
C LEU A 267 -3.06 -20.23 15.92
N LYS A 268 -3.80 -21.27 15.50
CA LYS A 268 -4.14 -22.40 16.40
C LYS A 268 -2.88 -23.08 16.93
N GLN A 269 -1.90 -23.33 16.05
CA GLN A 269 -0.67 -24.02 16.42
C GLN A 269 0.19 -23.22 17.41
N VAL A 270 0.30 -21.90 17.22
CA VAL A 270 1.24 -21.05 17.97
C VAL A 270 0.59 -20.41 19.20
N TYR A 271 -0.66 -19.97 19.06
CA TYR A 271 -1.39 -19.26 20.10
C TYR A 271 -2.46 -20.10 20.78
N GLY A 272 -2.93 -21.19 20.16
CA GLY A 272 -3.95 -22.06 20.73
C GLY A 272 -5.39 -21.63 20.44
N PHE A 273 -5.59 -20.56 19.67
CA PHE A 273 -6.90 -20.06 19.27
C PHE A 273 -7.07 -20.04 17.75
N ASP A 274 -8.31 -20.20 17.29
CA ASP A 274 -8.67 -19.91 15.91
C ASP A 274 -9.00 -18.42 15.73
N VAL A 275 -9.39 -18.03 14.52
CA VAL A 275 -9.71 -16.62 14.20
C VAL A 275 -10.92 -16.10 14.98
N ALA A 276 -11.90 -16.96 15.30
CA ALA A 276 -13.10 -16.55 16.03
C ALA A 276 -12.79 -16.33 17.51
N SER A 277 -12.02 -17.24 18.12
CA SER A 277 -11.49 -17.08 19.48
C SER A 277 -10.55 -15.88 19.57
N PHE A 278 -9.71 -15.64 18.55
CA PHE A 278 -8.87 -14.44 18.48
C PHE A 278 -9.73 -13.16 18.50
N GLU A 279 -10.78 -13.09 17.67
CA GLU A 279 -11.67 -11.92 17.66
C GLU A 279 -12.38 -11.73 19.00
N ALA A 280 -12.84 -12.82 19.64
CA ALA A 280 -13.48 -12.76 20.95
C ALA A 280 -12.53 -12.23 22.04
N ASP A 281 -11.33 -12.80 22.15
CA ASP A 281 -10.33 -12.41 23.14
C ASP A 281 -9.86 -10.97 22.92
N PHE A 282 -9.68 -10.58 21.65
CA PHE A 282 -9.36 -9.21 21.27
C PHE A 282 -10.46 -8.24 21.72
N ARG A 283 -11.73 -8.54 21.41
CA ARG A 283 -12.85 -7.70 21.82
C ARG A 283 -12.93 -7.55 23.33
N THR A 284 -12.71 -8.63 24.08
CA THR A 284 -12.65 -8.60 25.54
C THR A 284 -11.52 -7.69 26.04
N ALA A 285 -10.30 -7.82 25.50
CA ALA A 285 -9.16 -7.02 25.92
C ALA A 285 -9.31 -5.53 25.62
N TYR A 286 -9.99 -5.18 24.53
CA TYR A 286 -10.24 -3.79 24.12
C TYR A 286 -11.59 -3.23 24.61
N GLY A 287 -12.35 -4.00 25.42
CA GLY A 287 -13.65 -3.56 25.94
C GLY A 287 -14.70 -3.29 24.85
N VAL A 288 -14.60 -3.99 23.72
CA VAL A 288 -15.49 -3.83 22.57
C VAL A 288 -16.65 -4.80 22.68
N ALA A 289 -17.88 -4.30 22.56
CA ALA A 289 -19.05 -5.18 22.59
C ALA A 289 -19.06 -6.14 21.39
N ALA A 290 -19.79 -7.25 21.54
CA ALA A 290 -20.06 -8.14 20.42
C ALA A 290 -20.74 -7.37 19.27
N PRO A 291 -20.52 -7.75 18.01
CA PRO A 291 -21.22 -7.12 16.90
C PRO A 291 -22.72 -7.20 17.14
N ASN A 292 -23.45 -6.10 16.88
CA ASN A 292 -24.90 -6.19 16.79
C ASN A 292 -25.22 -7.21 15.68
N PRO A 293 -26.10 -8.19 15.91
CA PRO A 293 -26.47 -9.15 14.87
C PRO A 293 -27.01 -8.36 13.67
N THR A 294 -26.26 -8.37 12.57
CA THR A 294 -26.74 -7.86 11.29
C THR A 294 -27.97 -8.69 10.92
N PRO A 295 -29.12 -8.09 10.58
CA PRO A 295 -30.23 -8.85 10.03
C PRO A 295 -29.71 -9.62 8.83
N VAL A 296 -29.70 -10.95 8.92
CA VAL A 296 -29.42 -11.82 7.78
C VAL A 296 -30.41 -11.39 6.70
N PRO A 297 -29.96 -11.03 5.48
CA PRO A 297 -30.89 -10.82 4.38
C PRO A 297 -31.67 -12.13 4.23
N THR A 298 -32.96 -12.09 4.54
CA THR A 298 -33.86 -13.22 4.34
C THR A 298 -33.74 -13.58 2.87
N LYS A 299 -33.06 -14.70 2.55
CA LYS A 299 -33.14 -15.27 1.20
C LYS A 299 -34.63 -15.34 0.88
N PRO A 300 -35.13 -14.73 -0.22
CA PRO A 300 -36.52 -14.94 -0.60
C PRO A 300 -36.72 -16.45 -0.69
N GLN A 301 -37.62 -16.93 0.15
CA GLN A 301 -37.97 -18.33 0.25
C GLN A 301 -38.29 -18.80 -1.16
N LYS A 302 -37.45 -19.69 -1.70
CA LYS A 302 -37.62 -20.24 -3.04
C LYS A 302 -39.03 -20.84 -3.05
N ALA A 303 -39.93 -20.23 -3.81
CA ALA A 303 -41.30 -20.71 -3.94
C ALA A 303 -41.24 -22.21 -4.24
N GLN A 304 -41.86 -22.99 -3.36
CA GLN A 304 -42.00 -24.43 -3.51
C GLN A 304 -42.57 -24.69 -4.91
N SER A 305 -41.84 -25.42 -5.75
CA SER A 305 -42.31 -25.78 -7.07
C SER A 305 -43.59 -26.61 -6.93
N THR A 306 -44.72 -26.03 -7.30
CA THR A 306 -45.96 -26.77 -7.54
C THR A 306 -45.72 -27.79 -8.65
N ALA A 307 -46.11 -29.04 -8.40
CA ALA A 307 -45.99 -30.14 -9.34
C ALA A 307 -46.72 -29.82 -10.65
N VAL A 308 -46.07 -30.12 -11.77
CA VAL A 308 -46.62 -29.97 -13.13
C VAL A 308 -47.76 -30.99 -13.33
N PRO A 309 -48.97 -30.56 -13.71
CA PRO A 309 -50.01 -31.49 -14.12
C PRO A 309 -49.75 -32.02 -15.53
N THR A 310 -49.88 -33.33 -15.68
CA THR A 310 -49.77 -34.13 -16.90
C THR A 310 -50.71 -33.62 -18.00
N SER A 311 -50.20 -33.37 -19.22
CA SER A 311 -51.01 -33.01 -20.38
C SER A 311 -51.54 -34.26 -21.12
N ARG A 312 -52.79 -34.14 -21.62
CA ARG A 312 -53.37 -35.00 -22.68
C ARG A 312 -53.89 -34.07 -23.81
N PRO A 313 -53.84 -34.46 -25.10
CA PRO A 313 -53.58 -33.50 -26.18
C PRO A 313 -54.79 -33.04 -27.03
N ALA A 314 -54.51 -31.93 -27.72
CA ALA A 314 -54.98 -31.41 -29.02
C ALA A 314 -56.36 -30.75 -29.15
N THR A 315 -56.35 -29.50 -29.65
CA THR A 315 -57.08 -29.04 -30.87
C THR A 315 -56.55 -27.68 -31.36
N ASN A 316 -56.49 -27.55 -32.69
CA ASN A 316 -56.03 -26.39 -33.48
C ASN A 316 -56.86 -25.12 -33.29
N ALA A 317 -56.23 -23.94 -33.39
CA ALA A 317 -56.71 -22.78 -34.19
C ALA A 317 -55.68 -21.64 -34.19
N SER A 318 -55.81 -20.78 -35.18
CA SER A 318 -54.83 -19.89 -35.79
C SER A 318 -54.85 -18.43 -35.32
N HIS A 319 -53.79 -17.69 -35.71
CA HIS A 319 -53.68 -16.23 -35.97
C HIS A 319 -53.50 -15.26 -34.79
N GLY A 320 -52.54 -14.33 -34.96
CA GLY A 320 -52.47 -13.06 -34.25
C GLY A 320 -51.04 -12.51 -34.09
N GLU A 321 -50.63 -11.59 -34.97
CA GLU A 321 -49.47 -10.70 -34.77
C GLU A 321 -49.62 -9.83 -33.51
N GLY A 322 -48.51 -9.53 -32.83
CA GLY A 322 -48.46 -8.58 -31.73
C GLY A 322 -47.02 -8.23 -31.31
N LYS A 323 -46.65 -6.96 -31.53
CA LYS A 323 -45.37 -6.28 -31.26
C LYS A 323 -45.37 -5.68 -29.84
N HIS A 324 -44.20 -5.18 -29.38
CA HIS A 324 -43.89 -4.36 -28.17
C HIS A 324 -43.30 -5.14 -26.96
N ASP A 325 -42.30 -4.68 -26.19
CA ASP A 325 -41.64 -3.38 -26.10
C ASP A 325 -40.21 -3.49 -25.52
N SER A 326 -39.33 -2.60 -26.00
CA SER A 326 -38.00 -2.29 -25.45
C SER A 326 -38.12 -1.28 -24.32
N LEU A 327 -37.52 -1.56 -23.16
CA LEU A 327 -37.41 -0.59 -22.07
C LEU A 327 -36.53 0.62 -22.43
N ASP A 328 -37.02 1.77 -22.00
CA ASP A 328 -36.79 3.11 -22.54
C ASP A 328 -35.40 3.71 -22.31
N ARG A 329 -34.87 4.27 -23.42
CA ARG A 329 -33.63 5.04 -23.51
C ARG A 329 -33.71 6.42 -22.83
N GLU A 330 -34.89 6.84 -22.39
CA GLU A 330 -35.12 8.16 -21.78
C GLU A 330 -34.83 8.19 -20.26
N VAL A 331 -35.00 7.08 -19.53
CA VAL A 331 -34.68 7.02 -18.09
C VAL A 331 -33.16 7.15 -17.83
N LEU A 332 -32.34 6.70 -18.79
CA LEU A 332 -30.88 6.82 -18.72
C LEU A 332 -30.35 8.25 -18.94
N ILE A 333 -31.09 9.10 -19.66
CA ILE A 333 -30.66 10.48 -19.95
C ILE A 333 -30.93 11.41 -18.75
N PHE A 334 -32.05 11.22 -18.04
CA PHE A 334 -32.38 12.05 -16.86
C PHE A 334 -31.48 11.78 -15.66
N ILE A 335 -31.09 10.52 -15.40
CA ILE A 335 -30.20 10.16 -14.29
C ILE A 335 -28.76 10.63 -14.57
N GLY A 336 -28.30 10.54 -15.83
CA GLY A 336 -26.97 11.03 -16.23
C GLY A 336 -26.83 12.55 -16.14
N GLY A 337 -27.87 13.31 -16.51
CA GLY A 337 -27.85 14.77 -16.46
C GLY A 337 -27.81 15.34 -15.04
N ALA A 338 -28.54 14.74 -14.09
CA ALA A 338 -28.55 15.17 -12.70
C ALA A 338 -27.20 14.93 -11.99
N LEU A 339 -26.54 13.81 -12.29
CA LEU A 339 -25.22 13.47 -11.76
C LEU A 339 -24.13 14.43 -12.28
N LEU A 340 -24.20 14.83 -13.56
CA LEU A 340 -23.24 15.76 -14.15
C LEU A 340 -23.36 17.17 -13.54
N LEU A 341 -24.58 17.63 -13.27
CA LEU A 341 -24.83 18.93 -12.64
C LEU A 341 -24.40 18.96 -11.17
N ALA A 342 -24.57 17.86 -10.43
CA ALA A 342 -24.09 17.74 -9.05
C ALA A 342 -22.55 17.76 -8.99
N LEU A 343 -21.87 17.07 -9.90
CA LEU A 343 -20.40 17.07 -10.00
C LEU A 343 -19.86 18.45 -10.37
N LEU A 344 -20.53 19.18 -11.27
CA LEU A 344 -20.13 20.54 -11.64
C LEU A 344 -20.27 21.53 -10.46
N ALA A 345 -21.32 21.39 -9.66
CA ALA A 345 -21.53 22.22 -8.47
C ALA A 345 -20.45 21.99 -7.40
N VAL A 346 -20.05 20.73 -7.17
CA VAL A 346 -18.95 20.38 -6.25
C VAL A 346 -17.61 20.93 -6.75
N PHE A 347 -17.32 20.82 -8.06
CA PHE A 347 -16.10 21.36 -8.65
C PHE A 347 -16.01 22.89 -8.51
N LEU A 348 -17.10 23.61 -8.79
CA LEU A 348 -17.15 25.07 -8.64
C LEU A 348 -17.02 25.52 -7.17
N PHE A 349 -17.57 24.75 -6.23
CA PHE A 349 -17.39 25.00 -4.80
C PHE A 349 -15.93 24.85 -4.36
N LEU A 350 -15.26 23.78 -4.79
CA LEU A 350 -13.85 23.53 -4.49
C LEU A 350 -12.93 24.59 -5.11
N LEU A 351 -13.21 25.01 -6.35
CA LEU A 351 -12.46 26.07 -7.01
C LEU A 351 -12.60 27.42 -6.30
N SER A 352 -13.81 27.74 -5.82
CA SER A 352 -14.07 28.94 -5.01
C SER A 352 -13.35 28.90 -3.65
N ALA A 353 -13.34 27.73 -2.99
CA ALA A 353 -12.60 27.52 -1.73
C ALA A 353 -11.08 27.67 -1.91
N LEU A 354 -10.52 27.18 -3.02
CA LEU A 354 -9.09 27.33 -3.36
C LEU A 354 -8.71 28.79 -3.64
N LEU A 355 -9.52 29.50 -4.44
CA LEU A 355 -9.28 30.92 -4.75
C LEU A 355 -9.41 31.82 -3.52
N SER A 356 -10.33 31.50 -2.60
CA SER A 356 -10.49 32.23 -1.35
C SER A 356 -9.39 31.93 -0.32
N ALA A 357 -8.87 30.69 -0.28
CA ALA A 357 -7.70 30.33 0.52
C ALA A 357 -6.43 31.07 0.04
N ASN A 358 -6.20 31.16 -1.28
CA ASN A 358 -5.07 31.89 -1.84
C ASN A 358 -5.15 33.40 -1.59
N ARG A 359 -6.35 34.00 -1.64
CA ARG A 359 -6.54 35.42 -1.28
C ARG A 359 -6.27 35.69 0.20
N ARG A 360 -6.60 34.75 1.11
CA ARG A 360 -6.29 34.87 2.54
C ARG A 360 -4.81 34.71 2.85
N ALA A 361 -4.09 33.91 2.06
CA ALA A 361 -2.64 33.78 2.16
C ALA A 361 -1.93 35.07 1.71
N ALA A 362 -2.34 35.66 0.58
CA ALA A 362 -1.75 36.90 0.08
C ALA A 362 -1.92 38.10 1.04
N VAL A 363 -3.06 38.20 1.74
CA VAL A 363 -3.32 39.29 2.72
C VAL A 363 -2.51 39.12 4.01
N ARG A 364 -2.02 37.92 4.33
CA ARG A 364 -1.17 37.68 5.51
C ARG A 364 0.28 38.11 5.32
N ASP A 365 0.78 38.14 4.08
CA ASP A 365 2.16 38.55 3.78
C ASP A 365 2.36 40.07 3.69
N GLU A 366 1.29 40.87 3.72
CA GLU A 366 1.37 42.34 3.68
C GLU A 366 1.26 43.03 5.06
N GLN A 367 1.15 42.28 6.17
CA GLN A 367 1.16 42.88 7.51
C GLN A 367 2.60 43.18 7.97
N PRO A 368 2.95 44.45 8.27
CA PRO A 368 4.27 44.78 8.81
C PRO A 368 4.46 44.17 10.21
N PRO A 369 5.70 43.83 10.60
CA PRO A 369 5.96 43.14 11.85
C PRO A 369 5.56 43.97 13.07
N SER A 370 5.03 43.30 14.08
CA SER A 370 4.65 43.88 15.37
C SER A 370 5.87 44.44 16.12
N PRO A 371 5.73 45.58 16.84
CA PRO A 371 6.84 46.20 17.56
C PRO A 371 7.28 45.34 18.76
N ASP A 372 8.60 45.18 18.87
CA ASP A 372 9.29 44.42 19.91
C ASP A 372 9.32 45.20 21.25
N TRP A 373 8.65 44.67 22.27
CA TRP A 373 8.49 45.31 23.59
C TRP A 373 9.59 44.93 24.60
N ARG A 374 10.81 44.58 24.15
CA ARG A 374 11.94 44.32 25.08
C ARG A 374 13.08 45.32 24.93
N ARG A 375 12.90 46.53 25.46
CA ARG A 375 13.99 47.36 25.99
C ARG A 375 13.52 48.15 27.23
N PRO A 376 14.23 48.10 28.37
CA PRO A 376 14.00 49.05 29.45
C PRO A 376 14.69 50.40 29.15
N PRO A 377 14.16 51.54 29.64
CA PRO A 377 14.74 52.84 29.36
C PRO A 377 15.91 53.17 30.32
N GLY A 378 17.05 53.51 29.74
CA GLY A 378 18.07 54.45 30.26
C GLY A 378 18.82 54.09 31.55
N GLU A 379 20.04 53.60 31.40
CA GLU A 379 21.30 54.26 31.83
C GLU A 379 22.48 53.73 31.00
#